data_AF-A0A5C7P2E0-F1
#
_entry.id   AF-A0A5C7P2E0-F1
#
_cell.length_a   1.000
_cell.length_b   1.000
_cell.length_c   1.000
_cell.angle_alpha   90.00
_cell.angle_beta   90.00
_cell.angle_gamma   90.00
#
_symmetry.space_group_name_H-M   'P 1'
#
loop_
_entity.id
_entity.type
_entity.pdbx_description
1 polymer ?
#
loop_
_entity_poly.entity_id
_entity_poly.type
_entity_poly.pdbx_seq_one_letter_code
_entity_poly.pdbx_strand_id
1 'polypeptide(L)'
;MKIQPITVTSFVISGAHALDPITVIMRDIEPNRGELIVECFGCAWSGYWGATGHDTLREFLRRVSADYVAGTMIRGRRQYITNRKAEDREVEYLQRIVQAVLDVIGGQS
;
A
#
# COMPACT_ATOMS: atom_id res chain seq x y z
N MET A 1 18.03 12.32 -19.52
CA MET A 1 16.63 12.16 -19.07
C MET A 1 15.94 11.19 -20.01
N LYS A 2 15.40 10.08 -19.52
CA LYS A 2 14.59 9.14 -20.31
C LYS A 2 13.18 9.12 -19.74
N ILE A 3 12.17 9.18 -20.60
CA ILE A 3 10.75 9.14 -20.23
C ILE A 3 10.22 7.78 -20.70
N GLN A 4 9.59 7.04 -19.80
CA GLN A 4 8.95 5.78 -20.12
C GLN A 4 7.56 5.74 -19.47
N PRO A 5 6.48 5.55 -20.24
CA PRO A 5 5.16 5.36 -19.67
C PRO A 5 5.10 4.04 -18.91
N ILE A 6 4.28 4.00 -17.86
CA ILE A 6 4.09 2.82 -17.03
C ILE A 6 2.59 2.49 -16.97
N THR A 7 2.28 1.20 -16.95
CA THR A 7 0.92 0.72 -16.72
C THR A 7 0.72 0.51 -15.22
N VAL A 8 -0.41 0.97 -14.71
CA VAL A 8 -0.80 0.80 -13.29
C VAL A 8 -2.27 0.39 -13.23
N THR A 9 -2.63 -0.36 -12.20
CA THR A 9 -4.02 -0.52 -11.78
C THR A 9 -4.30 0.53 -10.71
N SER A 10 -5.27 1.40 -10.93
CA SER A 10 -5.68 2.39 -9.93
C SER A 10 -7.18 2.43 -9.71
N PHE A 11 -7.59 2.70 -8.48
CA PHE A 11 -8.99 2.83 -8.08
C PHE A 11 -9.11 3.60 -6.76
N VAL A 12 -10.33 4.02 -6.42
CA VAL A 12 -10.65 4.70 -5.16
C VAL A 12 -11.55 3.82 -4.31
N ILE A 13 -11.21 3.67 -3.04
CA ILE A 13 -12.05 3.04 -2.02
C ILE A 13 -12.76 4.15 -1.26
N SER A 14 -14.09 4.14 -1.25
CA SER A 14 -14.92 5.08 -0.48
C SER A 14 -15.80 4.32 0.51
N GLY A 15 -16.14 4.95 1.64
CA GLY A 15 -17.04 4.37 2.65
C GLY A 15 -16.37 3.41 3.64
N ALA A 16 -15.03 3.33 3.66
CA ALA A 16 -14.31 2.61 4.70
C ALA A 16 -14.46 3.32 6.06
N HIS A 17 -14.67 2.55 7.13
CA HIS A 17 -15.03 3.10 8.43
C HIS A 17 -13.93 4.02 9.00
N ALA A 18 -14.30 5.28 9.26
CA ALA A 18 -13.44 6.32 9.81
C ALA A 18 -12.13 6.53 9.01
N LEU A 19 -12.21 6.42 7.69
CA LEU A 19 -11.16 6.75 6.74
C LEU A 19 -11.73 7.69 5.67
N ASP A 20 -10.92 8.64 5.24
CA ASP A 20 -11.17 9.39 4.00
C ASP A 20 -11.10 8.45 2.79
N PRO A 21 -11.58 8.88 1.60
CA PRO A 21 -11.39 8.12 0.38
C PRO A 21 -9.91 7.75 0.16
N ILE A 22 -9.68 6.48 -0.12
CA ILE A 22 -8.34 5.93 -0.32
C ILE A 22 -8.09 5.80 -1.81
N THR A 23 -7.11 6.54 -2.34
CA THR A 23 -6.62 6.31 -3.70
C THR A 23 -5.59 5.19 -3.64
N VAL A 24 -5.80 4.15 -4.44
CA VAL A 24 -4.92 2.98 -4.54
C VAL A 24 -4.29 2.97 -5.92
N ILE A 25 -2.97 2.82 -5.98
CA ILE A 25 -2.22 2.62 -7.22
C ILE A 25 -1.33 1.39 -7.01
N MET A 26 -1.52 0.39 -7.86
CA MET A 26 -0.75 -0.84 -7.88
C MET A 26 0.01 -0.95 -9.19
N ARG A 27 1.27 -1.36 -9.09
CA ARG A 27 2.13 -1.56 -10.24
C ARG A 27 2.82 -2.91 -10.17
N ASP A 28 2.61 -3.72 -11.20
CA ASP A 28 3.40 -4.90 -11.50
C ASP A 28 4.62 -4.45 -12.32
N ILE A 29 5.82 -4.47 -11.71
CA ILE A 29 7.05 -3.94 -12.33
C ILE A 29 7.67 -5.01 -13.23
N GLU A 30 7.86 -6.21 -12.67
CA GLU A 30 8.37 -7.44 -13.29
C GLU A 30 7.72 -8.62 -12.56
N PRO A 31 7.78 -9.85 -13.09
CA PRO A 31 7.41 -11.03 -12.31
C PRO A 31 8.16 -11.03 -10.97
N ASN A 32 7.45 -11.30 -9.87
CA ASN A 32 7.96 -11.23 -8.50
C ASN A 32 8.28 -9.83 -7.95
N ARG A 33 7.96 -8.74 -8.68
CA ARG A 33 8.22 -7.36 -8.25
C ARG A 33 7.00 -6.46 -8.39
N GLY A 34 6.63 -5.79 -7.31
CA GLY A 34 5.49 -4.88 -7.32
C GLY A 34 5.64 -3.69 -6.39
N GLU A 35 4.86 -2.65 -6.69
CA GLU A 35 4.77 -1.42 -5.90
C GLU A 35 3.30 -1.08 -5.61
N LEU A 36 3.02 -0.78 -4.35
CA LEU A 36 1.74 -0.26 -3.87
C LEU A 36 1.93 1.17 -3.41
N ILE A 37 1.09 2.08 -3.89
CA ILE A 37 0.96 3.43 -3.38
C ILE A 37 -0.48 3.60 -2.90
N VAL A 38 -0.64 4.09 -1.68
CA VAL A 38 -1.94 4.48 -1.13
C VAL A 38 -1.88 5.94 -0.71
N GLU A 39 -2.94 6.68 -1.02
CA GLU A 39 -3.14 8.04 -0.55
C GLU A 39 -4.44 8.11 0.26
N CYS A 40 -4.39 8.75 1.42
CA CYS A 40 -5.56 9.00 2.27
C CYS A 40 -5.32 10.28 3.08
N PHE A 41 -6.30 11.19 3.12
CA PHE A 41 -6.23 12.47 3.83
C PHE A 41 -4.95 13.29 3.50
N GLY A 42 -4.61 13.41 2.21
CA GLY A 42 -3.45 14.17 1.73
C GLY A 42 -2.09 13.58 2.10
N CYS A 43 -2.06 12.40 2.71
CA CYS A 43 -0.85 11.66 3.02
C CYS A 43 -0.74 10.47 2.05
N ALA A 44 0.48 10.17 1.61
CA ALA A 44 0.75 9.02 0.75
C ALA A 44 1.84 8.11 1.33
N TRP A 45 1.66 6.81 1.14
CA TRP A 45 2.59 5.77 1.55
C TRP A 45 2.88 4.87 0.36
N SER A 46 4.16 4.55 0.15
CA SER A 46 4.61 3.63 -0.89
C SER A 46 5.30 2.42 -0.29
N GLY A 47 5.06 1.25 -0.87
CA GLY A 47 5.70 0.00 -0.53
C GLY A 47 6.19 -0.67 -1.79
N TYR A 48 7.42 -1.18 -1.76
CA TYR A 48 8.01 -1.95 -2.83
C TYR A 48 8.39 -3.34 -2.33
N TRP A 49 8.05 -4.35 -3.13
CA TRP A 49 8.43 -5.74 -2.90
C TRP A 49 9.21 -6.24 -4.11
N GLY A 50 10.47 -6.62 -3.89
CA GLY A 50 11.36 -7.10 -4.95
C GLY A 50 11.45 -8.63 -5.07
N ALA A 51 10.74 -9.37 -4.21
CA ALA A 51 10.69 -10.82 -4.18
C ALA A 51 9.36 -11.30 -3.58
N THR A 52 8.27 -11.16 -4.33
CA THR A 52 6.93 -11.53 -3.86
C THR A 52 6.67 -13.04 -3.92
N GLY A 53 7.35 -13.78 -4.81
CA GLY A 53 7.04 -15.19 -5.08
C GLY A 53 5.77 -15.39 -5.93
N HIS A 54 5.24 -14.32 -6.52
CA HIS A 54 3.99 -14.28 -7.29
C HIS A 54 4.17 -13.49 -8.59
N ASP A 55 3.36 -13.80 -9.60
CA ASP A 55 3.44 -13.14 -10.90
C ASP A 55 2.85 -11.72 -10.84
N THR A 56 1.92 -11.46 -9.93
CA THR A 56 1.34 -10.13 -9.71
C THR A 56 1.40 -9.69 -8.25
N LEU A 57 1.45 -8.37 -8.04
CA LEU A 57 1.32 -7.75 -6.72
C LEU A 57 -0.02 -8.09 -6.08
N ARG A 58 -1.10 -8.17 -6.86
CA ARG A 58 -2.43 -8.52 -6.37
C ARG A 58 -2.44 -9.91 -5.71
N GLU A 59 -1.85 -10.91 -6.34
CA GLU A 59 -1.75 -12.27 -5.79
C GLU A 59 -0.97 -12.30 -4.48
N PHE A 60 0.12 -11.55 -4.41
CA PHE A 60 0.91 -11.39 -3.19
C PHE A 60 0.10 -10.73 -2.07
N LEU A 61 -0.57 -9.61 -2.35
CA LEU A 61 -1.36 -8.87 -1.37
C LEU A 61 -2.50 -9.70 -0.77
N ARG A 62 -3.08 -10.65 -1.53
CA ARG A 62 -4.10 -11.59 -1.00
C ARG A 62 -3.59 -12.53 0.10
N ARG A 63 -2.28 -12.68 0.27
CA ARG A 63 -1.67 -13.67 1.18
C ARG A 63 -0.97 -13.09 2.39
N VAL A 64 -0.78 -11.77 2.43
CA VAL A 64 -0.05 -11.08 3.51
C VAL A 64 -1.01 -10.31 4.41
N SER A 65 -0.59 -10.06 5.64
CA SER A 65 -1.37 -9.28 6.60
C SER A 65 -1.25 -7.77 6.35
N ALA A 66 -2.24 -7.02 6.79
CA ALA A 66 -2.18 -5.55 6.74
C ALA A 66 -1.02 -4.99 7.56
N ASP A 67 -0.70 -5.62 8.70
CA ASP A 67 0.45 -5.27 9.53
C ASP A 67 1.78 -5.39 8.77
N TYR A 68 1.99 -6.49 8.05
CA TYR A 68 3.20 -6.70 7.27
C TYR A 68 3.37 -5.64 6.17
N VAL A 69 2.29 -5.33 5.45
CA VAL A 69 2.30 -4.35 4.37
C VAL A 69 2.54 -2.94 4.93
N ALA A 70 1.80 -2.53 5.97
CA ALA A 70 2.00 -1.25 6.63
C ALA A 70 3.43 -1.11 7.20
N GLY A 71 3.95 -2.17 7.83
CA GLY A 71 5.31 -2.22 8.35
C GLY A 71 6.39 -2.13 7.27
N THR A 72 6.09 -2.51 6.03
CA THR A 72 6.98 -2.29 4.88
C THR A 72 6.94 -0.83 4.44
N MET A 73 5.74 -0.27 4.30
CA MET A 73 5.51 1.09 3.80
C MET A 73 6.00 2.18 4.78
N ILE A 74 5.92 1.94 6.09
CA ILE A 74 6.38 2.91 7.10
C ILE A 74 7.90 3.08 7.09
N ARG A 75 8.67 2.06 6.66
CA ARG A 75 10.14 2.11 6.65
C ARG A 75 10.67 3.26 5.79
N GLY A 76 10.02 3.55 4.66
CA GLY A 76 10.38 4.66 3.77
C GLY A 76 10.08 6.04 4.38
N ARG A 77 9.20 6.12 5.38
CA ARG A 77 8.80 7.37 6.05
C ARG A 77 9.44 7.58 7.40
N ARG A 78 10.06 6.55 7.98
CA ARG A 78 10.60 6.57 9.35
C ARG A 78 11.51 7.76 9.65
N GLN A 79 12.29 8.22 8.67
CA GLN A 79 13.18 9.38 8.83
C GLN A 79 12.45 10.72 9.04
N TYR A 80 11.17 10.80 8.72
CA TYR A 80 10.34 12.00 8.88
C TYR A 80 9.48 11.96 10.16
N ILE A 81 9.57 10.88 10.94
CA ILE A 81 8.76 10.67 12.13
C ILE A 81 9.55 11.10 13.37
N THR A 82 8.95 12.00 14.17
CA THR A 82 9.64 12.72 15.24
C THR A 82 9.93 11.88 16.48
N ASN A 83 9.10 10.88 16.77
CA ASN A 83 9.24 10.01 17.92
C ASN A 83 8.45 8.70 17.75
N ARG A 84 8.69 7.75 18.65
CA ARG A 84 8.07 6.42 18.60
C ARG A 84 6.54 6.47 18.68
N LYS A 85 5.97 7.36 19.48
CA LYS A 85 4.50 7.50 19.61
C LYS A 85 3.85 8.04 18.33
N ALA A 86 4.54 8.91 17.60
CA ALA A 86 4.10 9.36 16.28
C ALA A 86 4.18 8.21 15.26
N GLU A 87 5.24 7.39 15.32
CA GLU A 87 5.37 6.19 14.49
C GLU A 87 4.22 5.21 14.74
N ASP A 88 3.93 4.90 16.00
CA ASP A 88 2.89 3.94 16.36
C ASP A 88 1.50 4.39 15.84
N ARG A 89 1.18 5.70 15.93
CA ARG A 89 -0.06 6.27 15.38
C ARG A 89 -0.13 6.20 13.86
N GLU A 90 0.98 6.49 13.19
CA GLU A 90 1.03 6.44 11.73
C GLU A 90 0.93 5.00 11.23
N VAL A 91 1.56 4.05 11.91
CA VAL A 91 1.42 2.61 11.65
C VAL A 91 -0.03 2.16 11.85
N GLU A 92 -0.68 2.54 12.95
CA GLU A 92 -2.08 2.19 13.22
C GLU A 92 -3.01 2.73 12.12
N TYR A 93 -2.81 3.98 11.71
CA TYR A 93 -3.59 4.58 10.62
C TYR A 93 -3.35 3.87 9.29
N LEU A 94 -2.09 3.60 8.95
CA LEU A 94 -1.71 2.91 7.73
C LEU A 94 -2.20 1.47 7.71
N GLN A 95 -2.17 0.76 8.83
CA GLN A 95 -2.73 -0.59 8.96
C GLN A 95 -4.22 -0.61 8.62
N ARG A 96 -5.00 0.38 9.08
CA ARG A 96 -6.43 0.50 8.74
C ARG A 96 -6.65 0.77 7.26
N ILE A 97 -5.85 1.66 6.65
CA ILE A 97 -5.89 1.94 5.21
C ILE A 97 -5.60 0.66 4.42
N VAL A 98 -4.50 -0.01 4.77
CA VAL A 98 -4.08 -1.24 4.11
C VAL A 98 -5.12 -2.34 4.28
N GLN A 99 -5.73 -2.48 5.46
CA GLN A 99 -6.78 -3.47 5.68
C GLN A 99 -7.94 -3.27 4.71
N ALA A 100 -8.41 -2.03 4.53
CA ALA A 100 -9.46 -1.72 3.55
C ALA A 100 -9.04 -2.07 2.11
N VAL A 101 -7.77 -1.86 1.76
CA VAL A 101 -7.22 -2.27 0.45
C VAL A 101 -7.23 -3.79 0.30
N LEU A 102 -6.79 -4.52 1.32
CA LEU A 102 -6.75 -5.99 1.30
C LEU A 102 -8.16 -6.60 1.23
N ASP A 103 -9.13 -6.02 1.93
CA ASP A 103 -10.54 -6.45 1.90
C ASP A 103 -11.11 -6.36 0.48
N VAL A 104 -10.83 -5.27 -0.24
CA VAL A 104 -11.25 -5.11 -1.65
C VAL A 104 -10.51 -6.07 -2.58
N ILE A 105 -9.22 -6.28 -2.37
CA ILE A 105 -8.40 -7.19 -3.19
C ILE A 105 -8.81 -8.66 -3.00
N GLY A 106 -9.17 -9.04 -1.76
CA GLY A 106 -9.64 -10.38 -1.39
C GLY A 106 -11.09 -10.64 -1.77
N GLY A 107 -11.97 -9.62 -1.69
CA GLY A 107 -13.41 -9.74 -1.97
C GLY A 107 -13.80 -9.79 -3.44
N GLN A 108 -12.89 -9.44 -4.36
CA GLN A 108 -13.11 -9.63 -5.81
C GLN A 108 -12.72 -11.06 -6.21
N SER A 109 -13.63 -12.00 -5.99
CA SER A 109 -13.62 -13.36 -6.53
C SER A 109 -14.56 -13.46 -7.74
#